data_AF-A0A921LM55-F1
#
_entry.id   AF-A0A921LM55-F1
#
_cell.length_a   1.000
_cell.length_b   1.000
_cell.length_c   1.000
_cell.angle_alpha   90.00
_cell.angle_beta   90.00
_cell.angle_gamma   90.00
#
_symmetry.space_group_name_H-M   'P 1'
#
loop_
_entity.id
_entity.type
_entity.pdbx_description
1 polymer ?
#
loop_
_entity_poly.entity_id
_entity_poly.type
_entity_poly.pdbx_seq_one_letter_code
_entity_poly.pdbx_strand_id
1 'polypeptide(L)'
;MSSEKPFEFTKENIDLYLNAVAKEYRKRVGKGMPAELILIGGASVLINYGFRNATTDVDAVIEAASSMKDAINAVGDRMGLPNGWLNADFRQTASYSPKLAEVSVYYRTFSNVVRVRTVSAEYLIAMKLRAGRRYKNDLSDVIGILMEHWKRGTPITMEQIHRAVTELYGSWETLPELSRQFIQNTISSGQIETLYARVVEGERQNRELLLTFEQQYPGVMTDKNVDVIADTLQQKADRASVRAQLQELKEKQRQMEHPPAHKNKYRGDER
;
A
#
# COMPACT_ATOMS: atom_id res chain seq x y z
N MET A 1 26.21 -9.08 1.74
CA MET A 1 26.09 -7.66 2.12
C MET A 1 24.84 -7.52 2.97
N SER A 2 24.92 -6.82 4.09
CA SER A 2 23.86 -6.75 5.10
C SER A 2 22.52 -6.35 4.48
N SER A 3 21.51 -7.21 4.58
CA SER A 3 20.12 -6.88 4.27
C SER A 3 19.59 -5.97 5.38
N GLU A 4 20.04 -4.72 5.42
CA GLU A 4 19.42 -3.73 6.30
C GLU A 4 17.97 -3.59 5.89
N LYS A 5 17.08 -3.86 6.84
CA LYS A 5 15.65 -3.69 6.65
C LYS A 5 15.42 -2.23 6.23
N PRO A 6 14.67 -1.97 5.13
CA PRO A 6 14.43 -0.61 4.70
C PRO A 6 13.80 0.20 5.83
N PHE A 7 14.20 1.46 5.97
CA PHE A 7 13.67 2.36 6.99
C PHE A 7 12.14 2.46 6.87
N GLU A 8 11.46 2.41 8.00
CA GLU A 8 9.99 2.42 8.08
C GLU A 8 9.52 3.61 8.94
N PHE A 9 8.62 4.42 8.37
CA PHE A 9 7.84 5.41 9.10
C PHE A 9 6.69 4.72 9.80
N THR A 10 6.53 4.98 11.09
CA THR A 10 5.46 4.45 11.93
C THR A 10 4.68 5.61 12.55
N LYS A 11 3.54 5.30 13.16
CA LYS A 11 2.71 6.30 13.84
C LYS A 11 3.44 6.97 15.00
N GLU A 12 4.37 6.25 15.63
CA GLU A 12 5.16 6.71 16.75
C GLU A 12 6.27 7.69 16.33
N ASN A 13 6.80 7.55 15.10
CA ASN A 13 7.97 8.32 14.66
C ASN A 13 7.66 9.43 13.63
N ILE A 14 6.59 9.33 12.86
CA ILE A 14 6.33 10.27 11.75
C ILE A 14 6.22 11.72 12.23
N ASP A 15 5.58 11.94 13.38
CA ASP A 15 5.42 13.26 14.00
C ASP A 15 6.75 13.86 14.45
N LEU A 16 7.72 13.03 14.87
CA LEU A 16 9.06 13.48 15.23
C LEU A 16 9.73 14.12 14.01
N TYR A 17 9.66 13.45 12.86
CA TYR A 17 10.28 13.90 11.62
C TYR A 17 9.57 15.13 11.04
N LEU A 18 8.23 15.14 11.01
CA LEU A 18 7.46 16.31 10.57
C LEU A 18 7.72 17.53 11.46
N ASN A 19 7.85 17.35 12.78
CA ASN A 19 8.22 18.42 13.69
C ASN A 19 9.64 18.91 13.45
N ALA A 20 10.59 18.01 13.17
CA ALA A 20 11.97 18.37 12.85
C ALA A 20 12.06 19.20 11.57
N VAL A 21 11.30 18.83 10.52
CA VAL A 21 11.15 19.62 9.28
C VAL A 21 10.54 20.99 9.59
N ALA A 22 9.49 21.05 10.40
CA ALA A 22 8.87 22.33 10.75
C ALA A 22 9.82 23.27 11.52
N LYS A 23 10.64 22.74 12.43
CA LYS A 23 11.67 23.51 13.14
C LYS A 23 12.76 24.01 12.20
N GLU A 24 13.25 23.15 11.31
CA GLU A 24 14.29 23.49 10.34
C GLU A 24 13.78 24.53 9.33
N TYR A 25 12.56 24.37 8.83
CA TYR A 25 11.91 25.34 7.95
C TYR A 25 11.75 26.70 8.65
N ARG A 26 11.22 26.71 9.89
CA ARG A 26 11.09 27.94 10.69
C ARG A 26 12.41 28.65 10.92
N LYS A 27 13.51 27.91 11.12
CA LYS A 27 14.85 28.49 11.28
C LYS A 27 15.29 29.23 10.01
N ARG A 28 14.90 28.73 8.83
CA ARG A 28 15.27 29.29 7.53
C ARG A 28 14.44 30.51 7.14
N VAL A 29 13.12 30.46 7.35
CA VAL A 29 12.19 31.50 6.85
C VAL A 29 11.54 32.36 7.92
N GLY A 30 11.77 32.06 9.21
CA GLY A 30 11.13 32.75 10.33
C GLY A 30 9.69 32.29 10.57
N LYS A 31 8.91 33.09 11.33
CA LYS A 31 7.51 32.75 11.68
C LYS A 31 6.47 33.30 10.69
N GLY A 32 6.84 34.31 9.89
CA GLY A 32 5.90 35.04 9.03
C GLY A 32 5.54 34.34 7.72
N MET A 33 6.13 33.19 7.45
CA MET A 33 5.97 32.47 6.19
C MET A 33 5.48 31.04 6.46
N PRO A 34 4.16 30.85 6.65
CA PRO A 34 3.59 29.53 6.89
C PRO A 34 3.75 28.62 5.67
N ALA A 35 3.70 27.31 5.92
CA ALA A 35 3.70 26.28 4.90
C ALA A 35 2.59 25.27 5.17
N GLU A 36 2.15 24.60 4.12
CA GLU A 36 1.19 23.50 4.19
C GLU A 36 1.74 22.23 3.54
N LEU A 37 1.57 21.12 4.24
CA LEU A 37 1.85 19.77 3.75
C LEU A 37 0.55 18.96 3.78
N ILE A 38 0.12 18.45 2.65
CA ILE A 38 -1.00 17.50 2.58
C ILE A 38 -0.41 16.11 2.39
N LEU A 39 -0.39 15.32 3.46
CA LEU A 39 0.09 13.95 3.41
C LEU A 39 -0.91 13.09 2.64
N ILE A 40 -0.39 12.29 1.71
CA ILE A 40 -1.19 11.40 0.88
C ILE A 40 -0.67 9.96 0.99
N GLY A 41 -1.32 9.03 0.29
CA GLY A 41 -0.84 7.66 0.15
C GLY A 41 -0.67 6.94 1.50
N GLY A 42 0.40 6.16 1.63
CA GLY A 42 0.64 5.32 2.81
C GLY A 42 0.77 6.11 4.12
N ALA A 43 1.37 7.32 4.08
CA ALA A 43 1.50 8.18 5.25
C ALA A 43 0.14 8.70 5.75
N SER A 44 -0.75 9.10 4.84
CA SER A 44 -2.11 9.51 5.23
C SER A 44 -2.91 8.36 5.83
N VAL A 45 -2.75 7.13 5.31
CA VAL A 45 -3.40 5.94 5.88
C VAL A 45 -2.83 5.62 7.26
N LEU A 46 -1.51 5.62 7.41
CA LEU A 46 -0.80 5.36 8.67
C LEU A 46 -1.23 6.29 9.80
N ILE A 47 -1.40 7.58 9.50
CA ILE A 47 -1.81 8.57 10.50
C ILE A 47 -3.27 8.35 10.93
N ASN A 48 -4.16 8.11 9.96
CA ASN A 48 -5.61 8.10 10.20
C ASN A 48 -6.14 6.75 10.72
N TYR A 49 -5.44 5.64 10.48
CA TYR A 49 -5.95 4.28 10.72
C TYR A 49 -4.97 3.39 11.49
N GLY A 50 -5.49 2.56 12.40
CA GLY A 50 -4.69 1.66 13.24
C GLY A 50 -4.30 0.32 12.58
N PHE A 51 -4.89 -0.02 11.43
CA PHE A 51 -4.54 -1.26 10.71
C PHE A 51 -3.22 -1.14 9.92
N ARG A 52 -2.72 0.08 9.74
CA ARG A 52 -1.50 0.38 9.00
C ARG A 52 -0.36 0.61 9.97
N ASN A 53 0.64 -0.27 9.96
CA ASN A 53 1.74 -0.20 10.92
C ASN A 53 2.91 0.68 10.43
N ALA A 54 3.17 0.70 9.12
CA ALA A 54 4.31 1.42 8.56
C ALA A 54 4.15 1.86 7.10
N THR A 55 4.97 2.82 6.67
CA THR A 55 5.19 3.19 5.27
C THR A 55 6.68 3.43 5.01
N THR A 56 7.15 3.25 3.79
CA THR A 56 8.57 3.42 3.42
C THR A 56 8.93 4.86 3.09
N ASP A 57 7.93 5.64 2.70
CA ASP A 57 8.04 7.01 2.22
C ASP A 57 6.82 7.84 2.68
N VAL A 58 7.01 9.16 2.68
CA VAL A 58 6.01 10.16 3.02
C VAL A 58 5.75 11.03 1.79
N ASP A 59 4.71 10.67 1.03
CA ASP A 59 4.27 11.49 -0.09
C ASP A 59 3.44 12.68 0.41
N ALA A 60 3.69 13.87 -0.15
CA ALA A 60 2.94 15.07 0.19
C ALA A 60 2.70 16.03 -1.00
N VAL A 61 1.56 16.72 -0.97
CA VAL A 61 1.44 18.02 -1.65
C VAL A 61 2.16 19.03 -0.77
N ILE A 62 3.14 19.73 -1.33
CA ILE A 62 3.95 20.71 -0.63
C ILE A 62 3.59 22.09 -1.16
N GLU A 63 2.95 22.89 -0.32
CA GLU A 63 2.62 24.30 -0.57
C GLU A 63 3.44 25.15 0.40
N ALA A 64 4.66 25.49 -0.01
CA ALA A 64 5.66 26.16 0.83
C ALA A 64 6.65 26.97 0.00
N ALA A 65 7.46 27.81 0.66
CA ALA A 65 8.61 28.42 0.02
C ALA A 65 9.65 27.37 -0.41
N SER A 66 10.50 27.73 -1.38
CA SER A 66 11.54 26.84 -1.93
C SER A 66 12.47 26.26 -0.86
N SER A 67 12.70 27.00 0.23
CA SER A 67 13.49 26.56 1.39
C SER A 67 12.94 25.32 2.11
N MET A 68 11.69 24.90 1.85
CA MET A 68 11.13 23.67 2.40
C MET A 68 11.90 22.44 1.93
N LYS A 69 12.32 22.38 0.67
CA LYS A 69 13.10 21.26 0.13
C LYS A 69 14.44 21.12 0.87
N ASP A 70 15.12 22.24 1.11
CA ASP A 70 16.37 22.24 1.86
C ASP A 70 16.17 21.84 3.33
N ALA A 71 15.04 22.21 3.93
CA ALA A 71 14.70 21.80 5.29
C ALA A 71 14.46 20.28 5.39
N ILE A 72 13.74 19.70 4.42
CA ILE A 72 13.49 18.25 4.34
C ILE A 72 14.80 17.47 4.17
N ASN A 73 15.67 17.92 3.27
CA ASN A 73 16.97 17.28 3.03
C ASN A 73 17.87 17.39 4.26
N ALA A 74 17.99 18.57 4.87
CA ALA A 74 18.82 18.76 6.06
C ALA A 74 18.34 17.92 7.26
N VAL A 75 17.03 17.69 7.39
CA VAL A 75 16.48 16.77 8.40
C VAL A 75 16.80 15.33 8.03
N GLY A 76 16.63 14.96 6.76
CA GLY A 76 16.95 13.62 6.26
C GLY A 76 18.40 13.24 6.54
N ASP A 77 19.35 14.10 6.16
CA ASP A 77 20.79 13.90 6.41
C ASP A 77 21.10 13.78 7.90
N ARG A 78 20.54 14.68 8.72
CA ARG A 78 20.78 14.72 10.17
C ARG A 78 20.20 13.51 10.91
N MET A 79 19.13 12.92 10.40
CA MET A 79 18.41 11.81 11.04
C MET A 79 18.62 10.46 10.35
N GLY A 80 19.48 10.40 9.32
CA GLY A 80 19.77 9.17 8.58
C GLY A 80 18.55 8.62 7.83
N LEU A 81 17.66 9.48 7.34
CA LEU A 81 16.48 9.06 6.58
C LEU A 81 16.84 8.78 5.12
N PRO A 82 16.10 7.89 4.43
CA PRO A 82 16.32 7.63 3.01
C PRO A 82 16.23 8.89 2.15
N ASN A 83 16.97 8.90 1.04
CA ASN A 83 16.84 9.96 0.04
C ASN A 83 15.40 10.00 -0.48
N GLY A 84 14.81 11.21 -0.53
CA GLY A 84 13.42 11.39 -0.96
C GLY A 84 12.38 10.91 0.05
N TRP A 85 12.74 10.70 1.33
CA TRP A 85 11.82 10.21 2.36
C TRP A 85 10.53 11.01 2.51
N LEU A 86 10.59 12.33 2.25
CA LEU A 86 9.42 13.19 2.09
C LEU A 86 9.53 13.91 0.76
N ASN A 87 8.61 13.64 -0.16
CA ASN A 87 8.68 14.13 -1.53
C ASN A 87 7.29 14.47 -2.10
N ALA A 88 7.29 15.05 -3.30
CA ALA A 88 6.09 15.41 -4.06
C ALA A 88 6.01 14.64 -5.40
N ASP A 89 6.74 13.54 -5.54
CA ASP A 89 6.85 12.76 -6.79
C ASP A 89 5.49 12.14 -7.16
N PHE A 90 4.64 11.92 -6.16
CA PHE A 90 3.26 11.49 -6.35
C PHE A 90 2.48 12.39 -7.33
N ARG A 91 2.83 13.68 -7.47
CA ARG A 91 2.22 14.62 -8.43
C ARG A 91 2.37 14.16 -9.89
N GLN A 92 3.33 13.28 -10.17
CA GLN A 92 3.58 12.69 -11.50
C GLN A 92 2.82 11.38 -11.74
N THR A 93 2.03 10.93 -10.77
CA THR A 93 1.28 9.66 -10.86
C THR A 93 -0.15 9.87 -11.35
N ALA A 94 -0.75 8.81 -11.90
CA ALA A 94 -2.16 8.83 -12.30
C ALA A 94 -3.14 9.05 -11.15
N SER A 95 -2.71 8.85 -9.89
CA SER A 95 -3.50 9.08 -8.68
C SER A 95 -3.50 10.53 -8.19
N TYR A 96 -2.69 11.42 -8.75
CA TYR A 96 -2.71 12.83 -8.42
C TYR A 96 -3.99 13.52 -8.92
N SER A 97 -4.50 14.46 -8.12
CA SER A 97 -5.56 15.38 -8.52
C SER A 97 -5.28 16.77 -7.92
N PRO A 98 -5.47 17.87 -8.67
CA PRO A 98 -5.30 19.22 -8.13
C PRO A 98 -6.34 19.55 -7.03
N LYS A 99 -7.45 18.81 -6.96
CA LYS A 99 -8.51 19.03 -5.96
C LYS A 99 -8.19 18.48 -4.56
N LEU A 100 -7.02 17.86 -4.37
CA LEU A 100 -6.64 17.29 -3.07
C LEU A 100 -6.60 18.33 -1.94
N ALA A 101 -6.31 19.60 -2.26
CA ALA A 101 -6.39 20.69 -1.28
C ALA A 101 -7.81 20.88 -0.73
N GLU A 102 -8.84 20.79 -1.57
CA GLU A 102 -10.24 21.01 -1.23
C GLU A 102 -10.81 19.91 -0.33
N VAL A 103 -10.33 18.67 -0.52
CA VAL A 103 -10.86 17.47 0.16
C VAL A 103 -9.99 17.00 1.32
N SER A 104 -8.90 17.71 1.60
CA SER A 104 -8.02 17.41 2.72
C SER A 104 -8.60 17.89 4.05
N VAL A 105 -8.17 17.26 5.14
CA VAL A 105 -8.61 17.53 6.51
C VAL A 105 -7.42 17.90 7.37
N TYR A 106 -7.63 18.82 8.32
CA TYR A 106 -6.58 19.22 9.24
C TYR A 106 -6.12 18.05 10.11
N TYR A 107 -4.81 17.85 10.18
CA TYR A 107 -4.20 16.89 11.11
C TYR A 107 -3.56 17.60 12.30
N ARG A 108 -2.52 18.39 12.05
CA ARG A 108 -1.71 19.02 13.09
C ARG A 108 -0.91 20.18 12.55
N THR A 109 -0.65 21.19 13.38
CA THR A 109 0.34 22.23 13.08
C THR A 109 1.61 21.98 13.87
N PHE A 110 2.75 21.91 13.19
CA PHE A 110 4.06 21.76 13.81
C PHE A 110 4.83 23.08 13.85
N SER A 111 5.51 23.32 14.97
CA SER A 111 6.33 24.52 15.21
C SER A 111 5.65 25.86 14.91
N ASN A 112 4.31 25.89 14.94
CA ASN A 112 3.44 27.03 14.61
C ASN A 112 3.66 27.61 13.20
N VAL A 113 4.26 26.86 12.27
CA VAL A 113 4.56 27.34 10.92
C VAL A 113 4.21 26.35 9.81
N VAL A 114 4.20 25.05 10.10
CA VAL A 114 3.87 24.02 9.11
C VAL A 114 2.55 23.38 9.48
N ARG A 115 1.51 23.67 8.70
CA ARG A 115 0.20 23.02 8.83
C ARG A 115 0.23 21.72 8.05
N VAL A 116 -0.06 20.62 8.72
CA VAL A 116 -0.14 19.29 8.12
C VAL A 116 -1.61 18.89 8.03
N ARG A 117 -1.99 18.40 6.86
CA ARG A 117 -3.31 17.89 6.50
C ARG A 117 -3.18 16.45 6.01
N THR A 118 -4.25 15.69 6.11
CA THR A 118 -4.39 14.35 5.50
C THR A 118 -5.58 14.36 4.55
N VAL A 119 -5.83 13.27 3.83
CA VAL A 119 -6.98 13.16 2.92
C VAL A 119 -8.14 12.43 3.60
N SER A 120 -9.37 12.86 3.35
CA SER A 120 -10.58 12.21 3.85
C SER A 120 -10.78 10.81 3.26
N ALA A 121 -11.57 9.99 3.94
CA ALA A 121 -11.56 8.54 3.76
C ALA A 121 -12.00 8.07 2.37
N GLU A 122 -13.10 8.60 1.86
CA GLU A 122 -13.63 8.26 0.54
C GLU A 122 -12.69 8.70 -0.60
N TYR A 123 -11.96 9.80 -0.41
CA TYR A 123 -10.96 10.28 -1.36
C TYR A 123 -9.67 9.49 -1.28
N LEU A 124 -9.24 9.04 -0.09
CA LEU A 124 -8.17 8.06 0.04
C LEU A 124 -8.52 6.77 -0.70
N ILE A 125 -9.75 6.24 -0.54
CA ILE A 125 -10.21 5.07 -1.29
C ILE A 125 -10.15 5.35 -2.79
N ALA A 126 -10.66 6.49 -3.26
CA ALA A 126 -10.62 6.86 -4.68
C ALA A 126 -9.18 6.89 -5.23
N MET A 127 -8.24 7.48 -4.49
CA MET A 127 -6.82 7.51 -4.86
C MET A 127 -6.20 6.11 -4.92
N LYS A 128 -6.51 5.26 -3.95
CA LYS A 128 -6.01 3.89 -3.90
C LYS A 128 -6.57 3.03 -5.03
N LEU A 129 -7.84 3.19 -5.36
CA LEU A 129 -8.46 2.52 -6.52
C LEU A 129 -7.87 3.01 -7.84
N ARG A 130 -7.57 4.31 -7.95
CA ARG A 130 -6.95 4.90 -9.14
C ARG A 130 -5.52 4.39 -9.36
N ALA A 131 -4.76 4.18 -8.29
CA ALA A 131 -3.44 3.56 -8.35
C ALA A 131 -3.52 2.04 -8.60
N GLY A 132 -4.33 1.31 -7.84
CA GLY A 132 -4.63 -0.10 -8.05
C GLY A 132 -3.44 -1.06 -7.96
N ARG A 133 -2.31 -0.66 -7.35
CA ARG A 133 -1.08 -1.46 -7.37
C ARG A 133 -1.21 -2.68 -6.47
N ARG A 134 -1.14 -3.86 -7.09
CA ARG A 134 -1.33 -5.17 -6.42
C ARG A 134 -0.10 -5.67 -5.65
N TYR A 135 1.01 -4.96 -5.71
CA TYR A 135 2.26 -5.29 -5.00
C TYR A 135 2.63 -4.24 -3.92
N LYS A 136 1.84 -3.17 -3.81
CA LYS A 136 1.92 -2.22 -2.69
C LYS A 136 0.83 -2.59 -1.69
N ASN A 137 0.16 -1.60 -1.13
CA ASN A 137 -0.88 -1.79 -0.13
C ASN A 137 -2.19 -1.14 -0.57
N ASP A 138 -2.36 -0.91 -1.87
CA ASP A 138 -3.46 -0.08 -2.34
C ASP A 138 -4.81 -0.77 -2.13
N LEU A 139 -4.89 -2.08 -2.34
CA LEU A 139 -6.14 -2.82 -2.17
C LEU A 139 -6.43 -3.13 -0.71
N SER A 140 -5.41 -3.48 0.09
CA SER A 140 -5.59 -3.69 1.53
C SER A 140 -5.95 -2.39 2.23
N ASP A 141 -5.36 -1.25 1.85
CA ASP A 141 -5.73 0.05 2.41
C ASP A 141 -7.20 0.39 2.13
N VAL A 142 -7.74 0.10 0.94
CA VAL A 142 -9.17 0.29 0.62
C VAL A 142 -10.05 -0.51 1.57
N ILE A 143 -9.79 -1.81 1.72
CA ILE A 143 -10.59 -2.67 2.60
C ILE A 143 -10.44 -2.25 4.07
N GLY A 144 -9.22 -1.92 4.49
CA GLY A 144 -8.94 -1.48 5.86
C GLY A 144 -9.72 -0.20 6.22
N ILE A 145 -9.75 0.78 5.32
CA ILE A 145 -10.52 2.02 5.51
C ILE A 145 -12.01 1.69 5.63
N LEU A 146 -12.57 0.88 4.72
CA LEU A 146 -13.97 0.46 4.77
C LEU A 146 -14.32 -0.23 6.08
N MET A 147 -13.49 -1.18 6.52
CA MET A 147 -13.68 -1.94 7.75
C MET A 147 -13.65 -1.04 8.99
N GLU A 148 -12.69 -0.12 9.08
CA GLU A 148 -12.59 0.80 10.22
C GLU A 148 -13.82 1.72 10.29
N HIS A 149 -14.24 2.28 9.15
CA HIS A 149 -15.41 3.14 9.07
C HIS A 149 -16.71 2.41 9.42
N TRP A 150 -16.83 1.14 9.03
CA TRP A 150 -17.92 0.27 9.43
C TRP A 150 -17.92 0.04 10.96
N LYS A 151 -16.76 -0.29 11.55
CA LYS A 151 -16.58 -0.48 13.01
C LYS A 151 -16.90 0.79 13.81
N ARG A 152 -16.64 1.97 13.25
CA ARG A 152 -16.95 3.28 13.87
C ARG A 152 -18.42 3.71 13.73
N GLY A 153 -19.26 2.93 13.04
CA GLY A 153 -20.66 3.28 12.80
C GLY A 153 -20.87 4.35 11.73
N THR A 154 -19.86 4.64 10.92
CA THR A 154 -19.88 5.62 9.82
C THR A 154 -19.44 4.97 8.51
N PRO A 155 -20.18 3.95 8.01
CA PRO A 155 -19.76 3.18 6.83
C PRO A 155 -19.70 4.07 5.58
N ILE A 156 -18.67 3.86 4.77
CA ILE A 156 -18.50 4.56 3.50
C ILE A 156 -19.31 3.83 2.43
N THR A 157 -20.20 4.54 1.75
CA THR A 157 -21.07 3.97 0.72
C THR A 157 -20.41 3.98 -0.65
N MET A 158 -20.91 3.13 -1.55
CA MET A 158 -20.48 3.13 -2.96
C MET A 158 -20.74 4.48 -3.65
N GLU A 159 -21.81 5.18 -3.26
CA GLU A 159 -22.13 6.52 -3.77
C GLU A 159 -21.07 7.55 -3.38
N GLN A 160 -20.60 7.53 -2.12
CA GLN A 160 -19.53 8.42 -1.65
C GLN A 160 -18.23 8.16 -2.42
N ILE A 161 -17.89 6.90 -2.67
CA ILE A 161 -16.70 6.52 -3.44
C ILE A 161 -16.83 6.97 -4.89
N HIS A 162 -17.97 6.73 -5.53
CA HIS A 162 -18.23 7.15 -6.91
C HIS A 162 -18.14 8.68 -7.05
N ARG A 163 -18.72 9.42 -6.11
CA ARG A 163 -18.60 10.87 -6.04
C ARG A 163 -17.14 11.30 -5.89
N ALA A 164 -16.39 10.74 -4.95
CA ALA A 164 -14.98 11.07 -4.73
C ALA A 164 -14.13 10.82 -6.00
N VAL A 165 -14.35 9.70 -6.69
CA VAL A 165 -13.68 9.37 -7.96
C VAL A 165 -14.04 10.39 -9.05
N THR A 166 -15.32 10.73 -9.17
CA THR A 166 -15.81 11.69 -10.17
C THR A 166 -15.27 13.09 -9.90
N GLU A 167 -15.21 13.51 -8.64
CA GLU A 167 -14.65 14.80 -8.27
C GLU A 167 -13.15 14.87 -8.56
N LEU A 168 -12.37 13.85 -8.17
CA LEU A 168 -10.92 13.86 -8.36
C LEU A 168 -10.49 13.65 -9.80
N TYR A 169 -11.17 12.78 -10.55
CA TYR A 169 -10.71 12.27 -11.84
C TYR A 169 -11.71 12.46 -12.99
N GLY A 170 -12.88 13.03 -12.74
CA GLY A 170 -13.88 13.40 -13.74
C GLY A 170 -14.89 12.30 -14.09
N SER A 171 -14.52 11.02 -13.96
CA SER A 171 -15.44 9.90 -14.25
C SER A 171 -15.02 8.61 -13.56
N TRP A 172 -15.99 7.75 -13.25
CA TRP A 172 -15.78 6.37 -12.78
C TRP A 172 -14.95 5.52 -13.75
N GLU A 173 -15.11 5.77 -15.05
CA GLU A 173 -14.42 5.06 -16.14
C GLU A 173 -12.91 5.28 -16.17
N THR A 174 -12.42 6.23 -15.39
CA THR A 174 -10.98 6.47 -15.25
C THR A 174 -10.31 5.41 -14.38
N LEU A 175 -11.03 4.75 -13.48
CA LEU A 175 -10.40 3.71 -12.66
C LEU A 175 -10.01 2.49 -13.50
N PRO A 176 -8.88 1.81 -13.17
CA PRO A 176 -8.57 0.51 -13.75
C PRO A 176 -9.72 -0.47 -13.59
N GLU A 177 -10.00 -1.27 -14.61
CA GLU A 177 -11.13 -2.23 -14.62
C GLU A 177 -11.10 -3.14 -13.39
N LEU A 178 -9.92 -3.68 -13.06
CA LEU A 178 -9.73 -4.53 -11.89
C LEU A 178 -10.07 -3.80 -10.58
N SER A 179 -9.73 -2.52 -10.45
CA SER A 179 -10.08 -1.72 -9.27
C SER A 179 -11.59 -1.54 -9.13
N ARG A 180 -12.30 -1.35 -10.26
CA ARG A 180 -13.77 -1.21 -10.27
C ARG A 180 -14.48 -2.50 -9.86
N GLN A 181 -14.06 -3.62 -10.45
CA GLN A 181 -14.58 -4.94 -10.09
C GLN A 181 -14.28 -5.26 -8.62
N PHE A 182 -13.07 -4.95 -8.17
CA PHE A 182 -12.63 -5.17 -6.80
C PHE A 182 -13.54 -4.45 -5.78
N ILE A 183 -13.78 -3.15 -5.95
CA ILE A 183 -14.59 -2.40 -4.98
C ILE A 183 -16.07 -2.82 -5.02
N GLN A 184 -16.62 -3.10 -6.20
CA GLN A 184 -17.98 -3.60 -6.35
C GLN A 184 -18.17 -4.95 -5.62
N ASN A 185 -17.23 -5.87 -5.81
CA ASN A 185 -17.26 -7.18 -5.14
C ASN A 185 -17.06 -7.04 -3.62
N THR A 186 -16.15 -6.16 -3.20
CA THR A 186 -15.87 -5.90 -1.78
C THR A 186 -17.13 -5.45 -1.05
N ILE A 187 -17.83 -4.45 -1.58
CA ILE A 187 -19.04 -3.91 -0.96
C ILE A 187 -20.20 -4.92 -1.01
N SER A 188 -20.34 -5.67 -2.11
CA SER A 188 -21.45 -6.61 -2.29
C SER A 188 -21.32 -7.89 -1.45
N SER A 189 -20.09 -8.35 -1.19
CA SER A 189 -19.86 -9.65 -0.55
C SER A 189 -20.23 -9.71 0.94
N GLY A 190 -20.19 -8.58 1.64
CA GLY A 190 -20.39 -8.52 3.10
C GLY A 190 -19.32 -9.25 3.94
N GLN A 191 -18.33 -9.89 3.32
CA GLN A 191 -17.27 -10.70 3.97
C GLN A 191 -15.93 -9.94 4.03
N ILE A 192 -15.98 -8.70 4.52
CA ILE A 192 -14.85 -7.75 4.48
C ILE A 192 -13.61 -8.30 5.21
N GLU A 193 -13.77 -8.99 6.34
CA GLU A 193 -12.65 -9.49 7.15
C GLU A 193 -11.87 -10.61 6.44
N THR A 194 -12.57 -11.60 5.89
CA THR A 194 -11.94 -12.70 5.12
C THR A 194 -11.26 -12.16 3.87
N LEU A 195 -11.86 -11.14 3.23
CA LEU A 195 -11.29 -10.50 2.05
C LEU A 195 -10.02 -9.72 2.40
N TYR A 196 -9.99 -9.02 3.53
CA TYR A 196 -8.81 -8.27 3.98
C TYR A 196 -7.57 -9.16 4.09
N ALA A 197 -7.68 -10.28 4.82
CA ALA A 197 -6.56 -11.20 5.02
C ALA A 197 -6.03 -11.76 3.68
N ARG A 198 -6.94 -12.12 2.76
CA ARG A 198 -6.56 -12.62 1.42
C ARG A 198 -5.82 -11.55 0.60
N VAL A 199 -6.29 -10.31 0.66
CA VAL A 199 -5.71 -9.21 -0.12
C VAL A 199 -4.34 -8.82 0.40
N VAL A 200 -4.18 -8.72 1.73
CA VAL A 200 -2.87 -8.47 2.36
C VAL A 200 -1.86 -9.54 1.97
N GLU A 201 -2.27 -10.81 2.01
CA GLU A 201 -1.40 -11.92 1.62
C GLU A 201 -1.03 -11.89 0.14
N GLY A 202 -2.00 -11.60 -0.75
CA GLY A 202 -1.73 -11.44 -2.18
C GLY A 202 -0.77 -10.29 -2.49
N GLU A 203 -0.92 -9.14 -1.81
CA GLU A 203 -0.02 -8.01 -1.94
C GLU A 203 1.40 -8.35 -1.45
N ARG A 204 1.52 -9.09 -0.35
CA ARG A 204 2.81 -9.57 0.17
C ARG A 204 3.50 -10.50 -0.83
N GLN A 205 2.79 -11.48 -1.38
CA GLN A 205 3.32 -12.42 -2.36
C GLN A 205 3.80 -11.70 -3.63
N ASN A 206 2.99 -10.79 -4.18
CA ASN A 206 3.36 -9.98 -5.34
C ASN A 206 4.62 -9.15 -5.08
N ARG A 207 4.73 -8.55 -3.88
CA ARG A 207 5.92 -7.80 -3.48
C ARG A 207 7.17 -8.69 -3.43
N GLU A 208 7.06 -9.88 -2.86
CA GLU A 208 8.17 -10.84 -2.77
C GLU A 208 8.65 -11.32 -4.15
N LEU A 209 7.71 -11.57 -5.07
CA LEU A 209 8.03 -11.89 -6.46
C LEU A 209 8.79 -10.75 -7.14
N LEU A 210 8.36 -9.50 -6.95
CA LEU A 210 9.06 -8.35 -7.51
C LEU A 210 10.44 -8.12 -6.90
N LEU A 211 10.59 -8.29 -5.59
CA LEU A 211 11.90 -8.20 -4.93
C LEU A 211 12.86 -9.26 -5.47
N THR A 212 12.38 -10.49 -5.67
CA THR A 212 13.16 -11.57 -6.27
C THR A 212 13.54 -11.25 -7.72
N PHE A 213 12.60 -10.69 -8.49
CA PHE A 213 12.86 -10.27 -9.86
C PHE A 213 13.92 -9.17 -9.94
N GLU A 214 13.84 -8.14 -9.09
CA GLU A 214 14.82 -7.05 -9.05
C GLU A 214 16.22 -7.55 -8.64
N GLN A 215 16.32 -8.54 -7.75
CA GLN A 215 17.60 -9.17 -7.41
C GLN A 215 18.21 -9.93 -8.59
N GLN A 216 17.38 -10.57 -9.42
CA GLN A 216 17.84 -11.32 -10.59
C GLN A 216 18.15 -10.42 -11.80
N TYR A 217 17.39 -9.32 -11.95
CA TYR A 217 17.48 -8.39 -13.07
C TYR A 217 17.52 -6.93 -12.58
N PRO A 218 18.62 -6.50 -11.91
CA PRO A 218 18.68 -5.16 -11.33
C PRO A 218 18.52 -4.06 -12.38
N GLY A 219 17.66 -3.08 -12.09
CA GLY A 219 17.43 -1.91 -12.93
C GLY A 219 16.48 -2.11 -14.12
N VAL A 220 15.89 -3.30 -14.27
CA VAL A 220 14.90 -3.59 -15.33
C VAL A 220 13.50 -3.12 -14.94
N MET A 221 13.18 -3.15 -13.64
CA MET A 221 11.89 -2.70 -13.13
C MET A 221 11.83 -1.17 -13.06
N THR A 222 10.73 -0.61 -13.54
CA THR A 222 10.44 0.84 -13.55
C THR A 222 8.98 1.05 -13.18
N ASP A 223 8.63 2.27 -12.78
CA ASP A 223 7.23 2.62 -12.47
C ASP A 223 6.27 2.39 -13.66
N LYS A 224 6.77 2.34 -14.89
CA LYS A 224 5.96 2.13 -16.10
C LYS A 224 5.67 0.66 -16.41
N ASN A 225 6.53 -0.26 -15.97
CA ASN A 225 6.43 -1.68 -16.33
C ASN A 225 6.20 -2.60 -15.12
N VAL A 226 6.32 -2.08 -13.90
CA VAL A 226 6.20 -2.86 -12.66
C VAL A 226 4.87 -3.61 -12.54
N ASP A 227 3.75 -3.00 -12.93
CA ASP A 227 2.44 -3.67 -12.90
C ASP A 227 2.39 -4.86 -13.87
N VAL A 228 2.93 -4.69 -15.09
CA VAL A 228 3.00 -5.74 -16.11
C VAL A 228 3.92 -6.88 -15.67
N ILE A 229 5.06 -6.54 -15.05
CA ILE A 229 5.99 -7.52 -14.49
C ILE A 229 5.31 -8.29 -13.36
N ALA A 230 4.65 -7.60 -12.42
CA ALA A 230 3.93 -8.23 -11.31
C ALA A 230 2.88 -9.22 -11.81
N ASP A 231 2.03 -8.81 -12.76
CA ASP A 231 1.01 -9.68 -13.33
C ASP A 231 1.63 -10.90 -14.05
N THR A 232 2.73 -10.71 -14.77
CA THR A 232 3.44 -11.80 -15.46
C THR A 232 4.03 -12.80 -14.46
N LEU A 233 4.64 -12.32 -13.38
CA LEU A 233 5.21 -13.15 -12.33
C LEU A 233 4.13 -13.92 -11.59
N GLN A 234 3.01 -13.27 -11.25
CA GLN A 234 1.89 -13.92 -10.60
C GLN A 234 1.29 -15.02 -11.46
N GLN A 235 1.06 -14.77 -12.77
CA GLN A 235 0.56 -15.80 -13.68
C GLN A 235 1.50 -17.01 -13.79
N LYS A 236 2.82 -16.79 -13.77
CA LYS A 236 3.80 -17.87 -13.76
C LYS A 236 3.76 -18.67 -12.46
N ALA A 237 3.65 -18.00 -11.32
CA ALA A 237 3.52 -18.63 -10.01
C ALA A 237 2.24 -19.47 -9.92
N ASP A 238 1.11 -18.94 -10.38
CA ASP A 238 -0.18 -19.64 -10.40
C ASP A 238 -0.10 -20.90 -11.27
N ARG A 239 0.48 -20.80 -12.48
CA ARG A 239 0.67 -21.96 -13.37
C ARG A 239 1.55 -23.04 -12.75
N ALA A 240 2.62 -22.64 -12.05
CA ALA A 240 3.50 -23.58 -11.35
C ALA A 240 2.77 -24.28 -10.20
N SER A 241 1.99 -23.53 -9.41
CA SER A 241 1.16 -24.06 -8.32
C SER A 241 0.12 -25.07 -8.81
N VAL A 242 -0.65 -24.72 -9.85
CA VAL A 242 -1.64 -25.63 -10.47
C VAL A 242 -0.97 -26.90 -10.98
N ARG A 243 0.21 -26.80 -11.61
CA ARG A 243 0.95 -27.96 -12.10
C ARG A 243 1.40 -28.89 -10.96
N ALA A 244 1.86 -28.32 -9.85
CA ALA A 244 2.26 -29.09 -8.67
C ALA A 244 1.06 -29.81 -8.03
N GLN A 245 -0.09 -29.13 -7.89
CA GLN A 245 -1.32 -29.74 -7.38
C GLN A 245 -1.82 -30.89 -8.26
N LEU A 246 -1.75 -30.74 -9.59
CA LEU A 246 -2.08 -31.81 -10.53
C LEU A 246 -1.13 -33.00 -10.44
N GLN A 247 0.15 -32.78 -10.12
CA GLN A 247 1.10 -33.87 -9.89
C GLN A 247 0.79 -34.62 -8.59
N GLU A 248 0.53 -33.91 -7.50
CA GLU A 248 0.13 -34.53 -6.22
C GLU A 248 -1.18 -35.32 -6.36
N LEU A 249 -2.18 -34.78 -7.08
CA LEU A 249 -3.43 -35.49 -7.33
C LEU A 249 -3.21 -36.78 -8.13
N LYS A 250 -2.34 -36.74 -9.14
CA LYS A 250 -1.96 -37.94 -9.92
C LYS A 250 -1.20 -38.95 -9.08
N GLU A 251 -0.32 -38.52 -8.17
CA GLU A 251 0.39 -39.42 -7.25
C GLU A 251 -0.55 -40.06 -6.24
N LYS A 252 -1.48 -39.28 -5.66
CA LYS A 252 -2.55 -39.80 -4.78
C LYS A 252 -3.45 -40.79 -5.50
N GLN A 253 -3.84 -40.52 -6.75
CA GLN A 253 -4.60 -41.47 -7.56
C GLN A 253 -3.83 -42.78 -7.80
N ARG A 254 -2.53 -42.71 -8.16
CA ARG A 254 -1.71 -43.92 -8.31
C ARG A 254 -1.56 -44.73 -7.02
N GLN A 255 -1.44 -44.06 -5.87
CA GLN A 255 -1.37 -44.73 -4.57
C GLN A 255 -2.69 -45.38 -4.14
N MET A 256 -3.83 -44.84 -4.59
CA MET A 256 -5.15 -45.44 -4.39
C MET A 256 -5.39 -46.63 -5.34
N GLU A 257 -4.92 -46.54 -6.59
CA GLU A 257 -5.04 -47.62 -7.58
C GLU A 257 -4.06 -48.77 -7.33
N HIS A 258 -2.89 -48.52 -6.75
CA HIS A 258 -1.91 -49.53 -6.34
C HIS A 258 -1.53 -49.30 -4.87
N PRO A 259 -2.37 -49.77 -3.92
CA PRO A 259 -2.06 -49.66 -2.50
C PRO A 259 -0.74 -50.36 -2.20
N PRO A 260 0.17 -49.76 -1.40
CA PRO A 260 1.40 -50.43 -1.01
C PRO A 260 1.05 -51.77 -0.36
N ALA A 261 1.65 -52.86 -0.87
CA ALA A 261 1.37 -54.21 -0.40
C ALA A 261 1.52 -54.26 1.12
N HIS A 262 0.41 -54.50 1.83
CA HIS A 262 0.45 -54.81 3.25
C HIS A 262 1.39 -56.00 3.40
N LYS A 263 2.57 -55.79 4.01
CA LYS A 263 3.42 -56.87 4.50
C LYS A 263 2.63 -57.58 5.59
N ASN A 264 1.81 -58.55 5.18
CA ASN A 264 1.18 -59.50 6.06
C ASN A 264 2.32 -60.27 6.72
N LYS A 265 2.67 -59.89 7.95
CA LYS A 265 3.45 -60.75 8.85
C LYS A 265 2.54 -61.92 9.22
N TYR A 266 2.39 -62.89 8.33
CA TYR A 266 2.07 -64.25 8.74
C TYR A 266 3.31 -64.78 9.45
N ARG A 267 3.30 -64.63 10.78
CA ARG A 267 4.12 -65.46 11.65
C ARG A 267 3.31 -66.74 11.83
N GLY A 268 3.57 -67.72 10.97
CA GLY A 268 3.10 -69.08 11.15
C GLY A 268 3.79 -69.71 12.37
N ASP A 269 3.01 -70.47 13.12
CA ASP A 269 3.39 -71.30 14.24
C ASP A 269 4.37 -72.43 13.87
N GLU A 270 4.85 -73.10 14.92
CA GLU A 270 5.44 -74.44 15.01
C GLU A 270 6.98 -74.56 14.90
N ARG A 271 7.67 -74.62 16.05
CA ARG A 271 7.97 -75.86 16.79
C ARG A 271 8.54 -75.55 18.18
#